data_AF-R4SUQ6-F1
#
_entry.id   AF-R4SUQ6-F1
#
_cell.length_a   1.000
_cell.length_b   1.000
_cell.length_c   1.000
_cell.angle_alpha   90.00
_cell.angle_beta   90.00
_cell.angle_gamma   90.00
#
_symmetry.space_group_name_H-M   'P 1'
#
loop_
_entity.id
_entity.type
_entity.pdbx_description
1 polymer ?
#
loop_
_entity_poly.entity_id
_entity_poly.type
_entity_poly.pdbx_seq_one_letter_code
_entity_poly.pdbx_strand_id
1 'polypeptide(L)'
;MVCTAKDQLFFNRTESCLFEEVAYKLIDLQTGKEAGFGDMAVRSLVTLDVRTRTWTQRINATVMIAEGAAKLGTVAYATATCSSGCTTTASATKSLPFNVAVDFDYQVTSAGSNLEQLKVLPVFTFQSVSPSIGGPLREEIGTAVDVRCDSTPNVGPNTGGCVYAQFTPTYDVSTLNNDTAQVAWHIQWAQRNLAGKWGRKGFGPELTRTMDSALITANRNAACPSSIPRPVGKSCDEYPFASTYQGGSLNPDHSCYMVPATQNSLEGSRYRRPWYAANRVLDKDKFWVNVVLPAGITEQEIAEKTRAFVKCPG
;
A
#
# COMPACT_ATOMS: atom_id res chain seq x y z
N MET A 1 9.97 -5.99 -1.80
CA MET A 1 10.28 -4.85 -2.73
C MET A 1 11.80 -4.71 -2.94
N VAL A 2 12.27 -4.17 -4.08
CA VAL A 2 13.69 -3.85 -4.34
C VAL A 2 13.82 -2.37 -4.70
N CYS A 3 14.66 -1.61 -4.00
CA CYS A 3 15.03 -0.25 -4.37
C CYS A 3 16.34 -0.27 -5.16
N THR A 4 16.26 0.10 -6.44
CA THR A 4 17.37 0.01 -7.40
C THR A 4 18.02 1.36 -7.70
N ALA A 5 17.39 2.47 -7.33
CA ALA A 5 17.88 3.82 -7.54
C ALA A 5 18.17 4.51 -6.19
N LYS A 6 19.31 5.20 -6.13
CA LYS A 6 19.73 6.02 -4.99
C LYS A 6 18.76 7.20 -4.81
N ASP A 7 18.47 7.54 -3.55
CA ASP A 7 17.62 8.66 -3.12
C ASP A 7 16.19 8.62 -3.68
N GLN A 8 15.75 7.44 -4.16
CA GLN A 8 14.39 7.23 -4.66
C GLN A 8 13.65 6.27 -3.74
N LEU A 9 12.50 6.74 -3.23
CA LEU A 9 11.59 5.91 -2.46
C LEU A 9 10.71 5.06 -3.38
N PHE A 10 10.76 3.75 -3.18
CA PHE A 10 9.84 2.79 -3.76
C PHE A 10 8.87 2.35 -2.66
N PHE A 11 7.58 2.31 -2.94
CA PHE A 11 6.61 1.76 -2.00
C PHE A 11 5.36 1.23 -2.70
N ASN A 12 4.72 0.27 -2.04
CA ASN A 12 3.38 -0.23 -2.38
C ASN A 12 2.49 -0.10 -1.14
N ARG A 13 1.39 -0.84 -1.08
CA ARG A 13 0.43 -0.71 0.03
C ARG A 13 1.01 -1.10 1.40
N THR A 14 2.01 -1.98 1.44
CA THR A 14 2.54 -2.58 2.67
C THR A 14 4.06 -2.59 2.75
N GLU A 15 4.77 -2.33 1.66
CA GLU A 15 6.23 -2.33 1.63
C GLU A 15 6.76 -0.96 1.21
N SER A 16 7.91 -0.58 1.75
CA SER A 16 8.73 0.51 1.20
C SER A 16 10.21 0.16 1.21
N CYS A 17 10.97 0.79 0.32
CA CYS A 17 12.41 0.64 0.18
C CYS A 17 13.03 1.97 -0.23
N LEU A 18 14.00 2.44 0.54
CA LEU A 18 14.82 3.61 0.24
C LEU A 18 16.29 3.20 0.29
N PHE A 19 17.08 3.67 -0.68
CA PHE A 19 18.52 3.45 -0.74
C PHE A 19 19.24 4.79 -0.70
N GLU A 20 20.17 4.94 0.24
CA GLU A 20 21.01 6.12 0.43
C GLU A 20 22.49 5.70 0.55
N GLU A 21 23.39 6.63 0.27
CA GLU A 21 24.82 6.49 0.56
C GLU A 21 25.19 7.47 1.67
N VAL A 22 25.83 6.94 2.72
CA VAL A 22 26.18 7.68 3.93
C VAL A 22 27.68 7.77 4.03
N ALA A 23 28.22 8.94 3.72
CA ALA A 23 29.63 9.26 3.94
C ALA A 23 29.84 9.84 5.34
N TYR A 24 30.86 9.38 6.05
CA TYR A 24 31.12 9.78 7.43
C TYR A 24 32.61 9.94 7.74
N LYS A 25 32.91 10.86 8.67
CA LYS A 25 34.26 11.12 9.16
C LYS A 25 34.37 10.76 10.63
N LEU A 26 35.46 10.11 10.99
CA LEU A 26 35.81 9.77 12.35
C LEU A 26 36.87 10.76 12.85
N ILE A 27 36.63 11.37 14.00
CA ILE A 27 37.53 12.38 14.60
C ILE A 27 38.19 11.79 15.84
N ASP A 28 39.51 11.90 15.94
CA ASP A 28 40.22 11.58 17.17
C ASP A 28 39.86 12.60 18.26
N LEU A 29 39.29 12.12 19.37
CA LEU A 29 38.73 12.99 20.40
C LEU A 29 39.79 13.71 21.25
N GLN A 30 41.05 13.26 21.21
CA GLN A 30 42.14 13.88 21.96
C GLN A 30 42.79 15.01 21.15
N THR A 31 42.95 14.81 19.85
CA THR A 31 43.66 15.73 18.96
C THR A 31 42.72 16.62 18.14
N GLY A 32 41.45 16.26 18.02
CA GLY A 32 40.46 16.92 17.17
C GLY A 32 40.69 16.73 15.67
N LYS A 33 41.63 15.86 15.27
CA LYS A 33 41.99 15.62 13.88
C LYS A 33 41.18 14.47 13.28
N GLU A 34 41.03 14.48 11.96
CA GLU A 34 40.44 13.36 11.24
C GLU A 34 41.29 12.10 11.43
N ALA A 35 40.66 11.05 11.95
CA ALA A 35 41.26 9.75 12.22
C ALA A 35 40.89 8.71 11.16
N GLY A 36 39.80 8.92 10.44
CA GLY A 36 39.35 8.03 9.37
C GLY A 36 38.12 8.53 8.65
N PHE A 37 37.82 7.87 7.55
CA PHE A 37 36.68 8.15 6.68
C PHE A 37 36.02 6.84 6.29
N GLY A 38 34.70 6.85 6.11
CA GLY A 38 33.99 5.73 5.53
C GLY A 38 32.80 6.18 4.68
N ASP A 39 32.36 5.28 3.82
CA ASP A 39 31.15 5.42 3.02
C ASP A 39 30.35 4.13 3.11
N MET A 40 29.04 4.23 3.32
CA MET A 40 28.15 3.09 3.47
C MET A 40 26.98 3.18 2.49
N ALA A 41 26.69 2.05 1.84
CA ALA A 41 25.40 1.84 1.21
C ALA A 41 24.39 1.43 2.30
N VAL A 42 23.34 2.23 2.48
CA VAL A 42 22.30 2.01 3.50
C VAL A 42 20.94 1.88 2.83
N ARG A 43 20.22 0.79 3.11
CA ARG A 43 18.85 0.56 2.64
C ARG A 43 17.90 0.49 3.83
N SER A 44 16.85 1.29 3.80
CA SER A 44 15.71 1.17 4.69
C SER A 44 14.63 0.34 4.01
N LEU A 45 14.29 -0.80 4.60
CA LEU A 45 13.21 -1.67 4.15
C LEU A 45 12.13 -1.76 5.23
N VAL A 46 10.89 -1.48 4.85
CA VAL A 46 9.74 -1.57 5.75
C VAL A 46 8.74 -2.56 5.20
N THR A 47 8.25 -3.46 6.06
CA THR A 47 7.13 -4.36 5.75
C THR A 47 6.06 -4.17 6.81
N LEU A 48 5.01 -3.42 6.45
CA LEU A 48 3.79 -3.24 7.25
C LEU A 48 2.93 -4.51 7.22
N ASP A 49 2.10 -4.66 8.25
CA ASP A 49 1.18 -5.78 8.38
C ASP A 49 -0.27 -5.28 8.37
N VAL A 50 -1.08 -5.80 7.44
CA VAL A 50 -2.50 -5.45 7.34
C VAL A 50 -3.36 -6.06 8.45
N ARG A 51 -2.77 -6.94 9.28
CA ARG A 51 -3.44 -7.70 10.34
C ARG A 51 -2.91 -7.41 11.74
N THR A 52 -1.82 -6.66 11.88
CA THR A 52 -1.29 -6.26 13.18
C THR A 52 -0.78 -4.83 13.15
N ARG A 53 -0.78 -4.17 14.31
CA ARG A 53 -0.26 -2.80 14.47
C ARG A 53 1.22 -2.75 14.78
N THR A 54 1.88 -3.89 14.73
CA THR A 54 3.32 -4.05 14.97
C THR A 54 3.93 -4.54 13.69
N TRP A 55 5.02 -3.93 13.27
CA TRP A 55 5.68 -4.32 12.03
C TRP A 55 7.19 -4.28 12.19
N THR A 56 7.87 -4.97 11.29
CA THR A 56 9.33 -5.02 11.27
C THR A 56 9.86 -4.00 10.28
N GLN A 57 10.89 -3.26 10.70
CA GLN A 57 11.74 -2.46 9.85
C GLN A 57 13.14 -3.05 9.84
N ARG A 58 13.83 -2.88 8.72
CA ARG A 58 15.19 -3.36 8.51
C ARG A 58 16.03 -2.24 7.93
N ILE A 59 17.13 -1.94 8.59
CA ILE A 59 18.25 -1.29 7.92
C ILE A 59 19.20 -2.38 7.42
N ASN A 60 19.49 -2.38 6.12
CA ASN A 60 20.58 -3.15 5.55
C ASN A 60 21.72 -2.19 5.23
N ALA A 61 22.89 -2.39 5.85
CA ALA A 61 24.03 -1.51 5.67
C ALA A 61 25.27 -2.29 5.20
N THR A 62 26.04 -1.70 4.30
CA THR A 62 27.33 -2.23 3.82
C THR A 62 28.35 -1.10 3.80
N VAL A 63 29.49 -1.27 4.48
CA VAL A 63 30.61 -0.33 4.39
C VAL A 63 31.33 -0.57 3.07
N MET A 64 31.28 0.41 2.17
CA MET A 64 31.84 0.35 0.81
C MET A 64 33.25 0.94 0.73
N ILE A 65 33.51 1.97 1.54
CA ILE A 65 34.82 2.61 1.67
C ILE A 65 35.17 2.68 3.15
N ALA A 66 36.41 2.35 3.50
CA ALA A 66 36.93 2.48 4.86
C ALA A 66 38.41 2.89 4.84
N GLU A 67 38.72 4.01 5.49
CA GLU A 67 40.05 4.60 5.60
C GLU A 67 40.42 4.92 7.05
N GLY A 68 41.71 4.89 7.36
CA GLY A 68 42.22 5.14 8.70
C GLY A 68 41.51 4.29 9.76
N ALA A 69 41.03 4.94 10.81
CA ALA A 69 40.33 4.31 11.92
C ALA A 69 39.03 3.60 11.53
N ALA A 70 38.40 3.93 10.39
CA ALA A 70 37.21 3.20 9.92
C ALA A 70 37.54 1.74 9.57
N LYS A 71 38.80 1.43 9.20
CA LYS A 71 39.28 0.07 8.96
C LYS A 71 39.38 -0.78 10.23
N LEU A 72 39.45 -0.15 11.41
CA LEU A 72 39.50 -0.87 12.69
C LEU A 72 38.16 -1.53 13.02
N GLY A 73 37.08 -1.04 12.42
CA GLY A 73 35.73 -1.58 12.55
C GLY A 73 34.74 -0.50 12.97
N THR A 74 33.50 -0.67 12.53
CA THR A 74 32.36 0.13 12.96
C THR A 74 31.36 -0.80 13.64
N VAL A 75 30.70 -0.34 14.70
CA VAL A 75 29.53 -1.01 15.28
C VAL A 75 28.32 -0.12 15.10
N ALA A 76 27.17 -0.73 14.86
CA ALA A 76 25.93 0.00 14.61
C ALA A 76 24.71 -0.70 15.22
N TYR A 77 23.64 0.06 15.34
CA TYR A 77 22.29 -0.44 15.60
C TYR A 77 21.27 0.48 14.90
N ALA A 78 20.07 -0.04 14.68
CA ALA A 78 18.96 0.69 14.08
C ALA A 78 17.81 0.86 15.07
N THR A 79 17.08 1.96 14.93
CA THR A 79 15.84 2.28 15.65
C THR A 79 14.96 3.14 14.74
N ALA A 80 13.85 3.66 15.24
CA ALA A 80 13.13 4.75 14.59
C ALA A 80 12.72 5.82 15.59
N THR A 81 12.72 7.08 15.17
CA THR A 81 11.88 8.08 15.83
C THR A 81 10.48 7.98 15.25
N CYS A 82 9.49 8.26 16.06
CA CYS A 82 8.12 8.21 15.59
C CYS A 82 7.30 9.33 16.23
N SER A 83 6.26 9.79 15.54
CA SER A 83 5.32 10.77 16.10
C SER A 83 4.69 10.23 17.39
N SER A 84 3.98 11.09 18.15
CA SER A 84 3.12 10.59 19.22
C SER A 84 2.21 9.47 18.69
N GLY A 85 2.05 8.38 19.44
CA GLY A 85 1.16 7.27 19.04
C GLY A 85 1.85 6.00 18.57
N CYS A 86 3.16 5.85 18.79
CA CYS A 86 3.89 4.59 18.57
C CYS A 86 5.06 4.40 19.54
N THR A 87 5.53 3.16 19.62
CA THR A 87 6.74 2.75 20.33
C THR A 87 7.67 2.02 19.36
N THR A 88 8.97 2.08 19.62
CA THR A 88 10.00 1.40 18.83
C THR A 88 10.86 0.51 19.73
N THR A 89 11.38 -0.57 19.18
CA THR A 89 12.54 -1.26 19.73
C THR A 89 13.81 -0.77 19.04
N ALA A 90 14.98 -1.11 19.60
CA ALA A 90 16.25 -1.03 18.90
C ALA A 90 16.63 -2.42 18.39
N SER A 91 17.35 -2.47 17.28
CA SER A 91 18.02 -3.70 16.85
C SER A 91 19.13 -4.07 17.83
N ALA A 92 19.62 -5.31 17.74
CA ALA A 92 20.90 -5.65 18.37
C ALA A 92 22.03 -4.78 17.78
N THR A 93 22.99 -4.41 18.61
CA THR A 93 24.25 -3.81 18.16
C THR A 93 25.08 -4.87 17.44
N LYS A 94 25.51 -4.60 16.21
CA LYS A 94 26.34 -5.52 15.41
C LYS A 94 27.56 -4.80 14.86
N SER A 95 28.62 -5.56 14.60
CA SER A 95 29.76 -5.06 13.84
C SER A 95 29.37 -4.93 12.36
N LEU A 96 29.92 -3.91 11.71
CA LEU A 96 29.83 -3.63 10.28
C LEU A 96 31.20 -3.92 9.64
N PRO A 97 31.41 -5.11 9.07
CA PRO A 97 32.64 -5.41 8.36
C PRO A 97 32.68 -4.68 7.02
N PHE A 98 33.89 -4.46 6.53
CA PHE A 98 34.09 -3.92 5.18
C PHE A 98 33.52 -4.87 4.12
N ASN A 99 32.76 -4.32 3.18
CA ASN A 99 32.15 -5.02 2.05
C ASN A 99 31.26 -6.22 2.42
N VAL A 100 30.68 -6.21 3.63
CA VAL A 100 29.71 -7.22 4.10
C VAL A 100 28.41 -6.53 4.44
N ALA A 101 27.33 -7.00 3.84
CA ALA A 101 25.99 -6.53 4.14
C ALA A 101 25.51 -7.08 5.49
N VAL A 102 25.00 -6.18 6.34
CA VAL A 102 24.48 -6.52 7.68
C VAL A 102 23.07 -5.99 7.84
N ASP A 103 22.17 -6.86 8.30
CA ASP A 103 20.77 -6.52 8.57
C ASP A 103 20.56 -6.13 10.04
N PHE A 104 19.83 -5.04 10.28
CA PHE A 104 19.44 -4.52 11.58
C PHE A 104 17.92 -4.44 11.66
N ASP A 105 17.32 -5.49 12.19
CA ASP A 105 15.87 -5.59 12.37
C ASP A 105 15.44 -4.98 13.70
N TYR A 106 14.39 -4.17 13.65
CA TYR A 106 13.72 -3.61 14.82
C TYR A 106 12.22 -3.53 14.55
N GLN A 107 11.44 -3.32 15.61
CA GLN A 107 9.99 -3.28 15.54
C GLN A 107 9.46 -1.90 15.86
N VAL A 108 8.40 -1.52 15.17
CA VAL A 108 7.59 -0.35 15.50
C VAL A 108 6.18 -0.84 15.79
N THR A 109 5.56 -0.29 16.83
CA THR A 109 4.19 -0.63 17.26
C THR A 109 3.37 0.63 17.40
N SER A 110 2.20 0.68 16.77
CA SER A 110 1.23 1.76 16.99
C SER A 110 0.49 1.57 18.33
N ALA A 111 0.29 2.66 19.07
CA ALA A 111 -0.37 2.72 20.38
C ALA A 111 -1.87 2.36 20.34
N GLY A 112 -2.47 2.28 19.16
CA GLY A 112 -3.70 1.49 18.94
C GLY A 112 -5.04 2.20 18.99
N SER A 113 -5.11 3.47 18.59
CA SER A 113 -6.41 4.15 18.40
C SER A 113 -7.13 3.68 17.12
N ASN A 114 -8.37 4.16 16.94
CA ASN A 114 -9.25 3.79 15.84
C ASN A 114 -8.69 4.13 14.45
N LEU A 115 -7.90 5.20 14.31
CA LEU A 115 -7.23 5.60 13.08
C LEU A 115 -6.07 6.54 13.43
N GLU A 116 -4.84 6.09 13.22
CA GLU A 116 -3.62 6.84 13.43
C GLU A 116 -2.89 7.07 12.11
N GLN A 117 -2.34 8.27 11.93
CA GLN A 117 -1.40 8.59 10.86
C GLN A 117 -0.04 8.82 11.52
N LEU A 118 0.87 7.86 11.36
CA LEU A 118 2.16 7.85 12.02
C LEU A 118 3.24 8.33 11.07
N LYS A 119 4.04 9.28 11.55
CA LYS A 119 5.31 9.65 10.94
C LYS A 119 6.39 8.82 11.60
N VAL A 120 7.05 7.95 10.85
CA VAL A 120 8.07 7.04 11.36
C VAL A 120 9.36 7.27 10.59
N LEU A 121 10.39 7.71 11.28
CA LEU A 121 11.69 8.05 10.74
C LEU A 121 12.73 7.03 11.18
N PRO A 122 13.20 6.16 10.27
CA PRO A 122 14.31 5.27 10.53
C PRO A 122 15.57 6.03 10.98
N VAL A 123 16.24 5.50 11.99
CA VAL A 123 17.47 6.07 12.54
C VAL A 123 18.53 4.99 12.57
N PHE A 124 19.65 5.26 11.93
CA PHE A 124 20.82 4.41 11.96
C PHE A 124 21.92 5.08 12.80
N THR A 125 22.35 4.42 13.87
CA THR A 125 23.39 4.93 14.75
C THR A 125 24.61 4.04 14.66
N PHE A 126 25.78 4.63 14.40
CA PHE A 126 27.03 3.90 14.24
C PHE A 126 28.22 4.65 14.84
N GLN A 127 29.25 3.92 15.22
CA GLN A 127 30.47 4.48 15.80
C GLN A 127 31.67 3.57 15.57
N SER A 128 32.87 4.14 15.72
CA SER A 128 34.12 3.37 15.75
C SER A 128 34.12 2.38 16.90
N VAL A 129 34.76 1.23 16.71
CA VAL A 129 35.05 0.29 17.82
C VAL A 129 36.12 0.84 18.78
N SER A 130 36.88 1.85 18.38
CA SER A 130 37.91 2.48 19.20
C SER A 130 37.30 3.65 20.02
N PRO A 131 37.24 3.56 21.37
CA PRO A 131 36.55 4.56 22.20
C PRO A 131 37.16 5.98 22.15
N SER A 132 38.41 6.12 21.70
CA SER A 132 39.08 7.41 21.52
C SER A 132 38.77 8.08 20.19
N ILE A 133 38.02 7.41 19.30
CA ILE A 133 37.77 7.83 17.92
C ILE A 133 36.27 8.08 17.70
N GLY A 134 35.87 9.34 17.75
CA GLY A 134 34.52 9.81 17.47
C GLY A 134 33.47 9.39 18.51
N GLY A 135 32.34 10.12 18.52
CA GLY A 135 31.11 9.72 19.21
C GLY A 135 30.16 8.98 18.25
N PRO A 136 29.00 8.51 18.74
CA PRO A 136 27.98 7.94 17.88
C PRO A 136 27.54 8.97 16.84
N LEU A 137 27.69 8.59 15.58
CA LEU A 137 27.10 9.28 14.44
C LEU A 137 25.69 8.75 14.27
N ARG A 138 24.75 9.66 14.05
CA ARG A 138 23.33 9.37 13.93
C ARG A 138 22.85 9.87 12.59
N GLU A 139 22.33 8.95 11.78
CA GLU A 139 21.78 9.27 10.48
C GLU A 139 20.29 8.95 10.44
N GLU A 140 19.54 9.91 9.94
CA GLU A 140 18.11 9.80 9.71
C GLU A 140 17.91 9.35 8.27
N ILE A 141 17.60 8.06 8.09
CA ILE A 141 17.43 7.47 6.76
C ILE A 141 16.01 7.84 6.31
N GLY A 142 15.89 8.62 5.23
CA GLY A 142 14.74 9.49 4.94
C GLY A 142 13.34 8.87 5.02
N THR A 143 12.31 9.75 5.07
CA THR A 143 10.89 9.36 5.04
C THR A 143 10.14 10.11 3.98
N ALA A 144 9.19 9.46 3.30
CA ALA A 144 8.14 10.22 2.60
C ALA A 144 6.75 9.56 2.63
N VAL A 145 6.54 8.48 3.39
CA VAL A 145 5.22 7.83 3.41
C VAL A 145 4.76 7.61 4.83
N ASP A 146 3.66 8.28 5.18
CA ASP A 146 3.02 8.17 6.47
C ASP A 146 2.41 6.76 6.60
N VAL A 147 2.61 6.13 7.75
CA VAL A 147 2.04 4.83 8.06
C VAL A 147 0.68 5.06 8.69
N ARG A 148 -0.38 4.66 7.98
CA ARG A 148 -1.71 4.63 8.59
C ARG A 148 -1.90 3.32 9.32
N CYS A 149 -2.14 3.39 10.62
CA CYS A 149 -2.59 2.24 11.41
C CYS A 149 -4.01 2.47 11.91
N ASP A 150 -4.78 1.41 12.10
CA ASP A 150 -6.14 1.52 12.62
C ASP A 150 -6.53 0.25 13.38
N SER A 151 -7.64 0.30 14.11
CA SER A 151 -8.21 -0.83 14.86
C SER A 151 -9.59 -1.23 14.37
N THR A 152 -9.99 -0.81 13.16
CA THR A 152 -11.37 -0.96 12.71
C THR A 152 -11.76 -2.45 12.63
N PRO A 153 -12.83 -2.87 13.31
CA PRO A 153 -13.30 -4.26 13.23
C PRO A 153 -13.94 -4.57 11.87
N ASN A 154 -14.29 -3.53 11.11
CA ASN A 154 -15.03 -3.62 9.85
C ASN A 154 -14.15 -4.04 8.65
N VAL A 155 -12.83 -4.11 8.85
CA VAL A 155 -11.86 -4.65 7.89
C VAL A 155 -10.94 -5.56 8.70
N GLY A 156 -11.30 -6.85 8.73
CA GLY A 156 -10.68 -7.81 9.66
C GLY A 156 -9.16 -7.93 9.51
N PRO A 157 -8.47 -8.59 10.45
CA PRO A 157 -8.90 -8.95 11.82
C PRO A 157 -9.03 -7.74 12.75
N ASN A 158 -9.74 -7.92 13.88
CA ASN A 158 -9.99 -6.89 14.91
C ASN A 158 -8.74 -6.42 15.68
N THR A 159 -7.58 -7.05 15.43
CA THR A 159 -6.28 -6.68 16.01
C THR A 159 -5.74 -5.36 15.46
N GLY A 160 -6.37 -4.82 14.41
CA GLY A 160 -5.89 -3.64 13.70
C GLY A 160 -4.80 -3.97 12.69
N GLY A 161 -4.36 -2.98 11.93
CA GLY A 161 -3.37 -3.18 10.87
C GLY A 161 -2.84 -1.86 10.34
N CYS A 162 -1.72 -1.92 9.63
CA CYS A 162 -1.03 -0.76 9.11
C CYS A 162 -0.81 -0.86 7.59
N VAL A 163 -0.98 0.26 6.88
CA VAL A 163 -0.74 0.39 5.44
C VAL A 163 -0.19 1.77 5.10
N TYR A 164 0.43 1.86 3.93
CA TYR A 164 0.71 3.12 3.27
C TYR A 164 -0.54 3.60 2.53
N ALA A 165 -1.38 4.38 3.22
CA ALA A 165 -2.67 4.82 2.69
C ALA A 165 -2.56 5.71 1.44
N GLN A 166 -1.41 6.38 1.27
CA GLN A 166 -1.07 7.19 0.09
C GLN A 166 -0.89 6.36 -1.18
N PHE A 167 -0.57 5.07 -1.07
CA PHE A 167 -0.56 4.17 -2.21
C PHE A 167 -1.99 3.81 -2.60
N THR A 168 -2.35 4.04 -3.87
CA THR A 168 -3.67 3.68 -4.42
C THR A 168 -3.60 2.27 -5.03
N PRO A 169 -4.11 1.23 -4.34
CA PRO A 169 -4.06 -0.15 -4.85
C PRO A 169 -5.02 -0.35 -6.02
N THR A 170 -4.81 -1.44 -6.78
CA THR A 170 -5.65 -1.84 -7.92
C THR A 170 -6.34 -3.16 -7.61
N TYR A 171 -7.66 -3.20 -7.82
CA TYR A 171 -8.48 -4.40 -7.72
C TYR A 171 -8.68 -5.01 -9.10
N ASP A 172 -8.15 -6.22 -9.29
CA ASP A 172 -8.30 -6.97 -10.54
C ASP A 172 -9.60 -7.78 -10.54
N VAL A 173 -10.44 -7.57 -11.56
CA VAL A 173 -11.64 -8.37 -11.81
C VAL A 173 -11.52 -9.04 -13.17
N SER A 174 -11.53 -10.37 -13.20
CA SER A 174 -11.19 -11.11 -14.42
C SER A 174 -12.42 -11.54 -15.22
N THR A 175 -12.37 -11.30 -16.54
CA THR A 175 -13.31 -11.83 -17.53
C THR A 175 -13.06 -13.31 -17.84
N LEU A 176 -11.90 -13.84 -17.46
CA LEU A 176 -11.50 -15.24 -17.64
C LEU A 176 -11.94 -16.12 -16.46
N ASN A 177 -12.36 -15.52 -15.36
CA ASN A 177 -12.84 -16.23 -14.18
C ASN A 177 -14.35 -16.44 -14.26
N ASN A 178 -14.79 -17.70 -14.38
CA ASN A 178 -16.22 -18.05 -14.44
C ASN A 178 -17.02 -17.57 -13.22
N ASP A 179 -16.38 -17.36 -12.06
CA ASP A 179 -17.04 -16.84 -10.87
C ASP A 179 -17.40 -15.34 -11.00
N THR A 180 -16.75 -14.58 -11.90
CA THR A 180 -16.94 -13.11 -11.98
C THR A 180 -17.05 -12.57 -13.40
N ALA A 181 -17.01 -13.41 -14.43
CA ALA A 181 -16.82 -12.98 -15.81
C ALA A 181 -17.86 -11.94 -16.31
N GLN A 182 -19.15 -12.14 -16.05
CA GLN A 182 -20.18 -11.20 -16.49
C GLN A 182 -20.13 -9.88 -15.71
N VAL A 183 -19.74 -9.91 -14.43
CA VAL A 183 -19.49 -8.70 -13.64
C VAL A 183 -18.29 -7.94 -14.22
N ALA A 184 -17.20 -8.64 -14.54
CA ALA A 184 -16.02 -8.05 -15.17
C ALA A 184 -16.36 -7.38 -16.51
N TRP A 185 -17.19 -8.02 -17.35
CA TRP A 185 -17.66 -7.44 -18.61
C TRP A 185 -18.56 -6.22 -18.40
N HIS A 186 -19.42 -6.22 -17.39
CA HIS A 186 -20.21 -5.05 -17.03
C HIS A 186 -19.31 -3.88 -16.61
N ILE A 187 -18.32 -4.11 -15.73
CA ILE A 187 -17.34 -3.10 -15.33
C ILE A 187 -16.56 -2.59 -16.56
N GLN A 188 -16.16 -3.48 -17.47
CA GLN A 188 -15.44 -3.11 -18.69
C GLN A 188 -16.26 -2.17 -19.57
N TRP A 189 -17.55 -2.47 -19.75
CA TRP A 189 -18.45 -1.60 -20.47
C TRP A 189 -18.60 -0.25 -19.76
N ALA A 190 -18.85 -0.27 -18.45
CA ALA A 190 -19.07 0.93 -17.65
C ALA A 190 -17.85 1.88 -17.70
N GLN A 191 -16.64 1.36 -17.48
CA GLN A 191 -15.40 2.13 -17.54
C GLN A 191 -15.09 2.74 -18.92
N ARG A 192 -15.65 2.19 -19.99
CA ARG A 192 -15.46 2.69 -21.36
C ARG A 192 -16.52 3.71 -21.78
N ASN A 193 -17.75 3.50 -21.34
CA ASN A 193 -18.93 4.20 -21.86
C ASN A 193 -19.51 5.25 -20.90
N LEU A 194 -19.31 5.11 -19.58
CA LEU A 194 -19.68 6.17 -18.63
C LEU A 194 -18.76 7.38 -18.81
N ALA A 195 -19.32 8.57 -18.65
CA ALA A 195 -18.61 9.83 -18.91
C ALA A 195 -17.37 9.98 -18.01
N GLY A 196 -17.50 9.60 -16.73
CA GLY A 196 -16.44 9.72 -15.74
C GLY A 196 -15.35 8.65 -15.84
N LYS A 197 -15.54 7.56 -16.61
CA LYS A 197 -14.56 6.47 -16.75
C LYS A 197 -14.04 5.96 -15.39
N TRP A 198 -14.94 5.91 -14.40
CA TRP A 198 -14.65 5.73 -12.98
C TRP A 198 -13.79 4.50 -12.71
N GLY A 199 -12.75 4.64 -11.88
CA GLY A 199 -11.87 3.54 -11.49
C GLY A 199 -10.94 3.03 -12.59
N ARG A 200 -10.96 3.61 -13.80
CA ARG A 200 -10.09 3.22 -14.91
C ARG A 200 -8.81 4.06 -14.92
N LYS A 201 -7.71 3.44 -14.48
CA LYS A 201 -6.40 4.09 -14.35
C LYS A 201 -5.94 4.70 -15.69
N GLY A 202 -5.54 5.96 -15.67
CA GLY A 202 -5.08 6.71 -16.84
C GLY A 202 -6.20 7.32 -17.71
N PHE A 203 -7.48 7.11 -17.36
CA PHE A 203 -8.61 7.59 -18.14
C PHE A 203 -9.66 8.35 -17.32
N GLY A 204 -9.88 7.95 -16.07
CA GLY A 204 -10.79 8.60 -15.13
C GLY A 204 -10.21 8.66 -13.72
N PRO A 205 -10.93 9.23 -12.76
CA PRO A 205 -10.51 9.28 -11.36
C PRO A 205 -10.67 7.90 -10.69
N GLU A 206 -9.97 7.73 -9.57
CA GLU A 206 -10.09 6.55 -8.71
C GLU A 206 -11.53 6.36 -8.18
N LEU A 207 -11.86 5.14 -7.78
CA LEU A 207 -12.98 4.93 -6.87
C LEU A 207 -12.55 5.26 -5.45
N THR A 208 -13.46 5.82 -4.67
CA THR A 208 -13.25 6.12 -3.24
C THR A 208 -14.19 5.24 -2.44
N ARG A 209 -13.66 4.35 -1.60
CA ARG A 209 -14.48 3.44 -0.77
C ARG A 209 -15.34 4.25 0.20
N THR A 210 -16.61 3.85 0.36
CA THR A 210 -17.42 4.20 1.52
C THR A 210 -17.68 2.98 2.39
N MET A 211 -17.71 3.17 3.70
CA MET A 211 -18.14 2.16 4.68
C MET A 211 -19.46 2.52 5.38
N ASP A 212 -20.08 3.65 5.01
CA ASP A 212 -21.37 4.07 5.51
C ASP A 212 -22.48 3.17 4.96
N SER A 213 -23.12 2.39 5.83
CA SER A 213 -24.17 1.44 5.44
C SER A 213 -25.42 2.11 4.86
N ALA A 214 -25.74 3.34 5.28
CA ALA A 214 -26.85 4.11 4.75
C ALA A 214 -26.54 4.57 3.32
N LEU A 215 -25.35 5.13 3.09
CA LEU A 215 -24.92 5.52 1.74
C LEU A 215 -24.81 4.32 0.80
N ILE A 216 -24.26 3.20 1.27
CA ILE A 216 -24.20 1.97 0.48
C ILE A 216 -25.60 1.51 0.06
N THR A 217 -26.57 1.58 0.98
CA THR A 217 -27.96 1.20 0.68
C THR A 217 -28.60 2.17 -0.31
N ALA A 218 -28.38 3.48 -0.14
CA ALA A 218 -28.85 4.49 -1.08
C ALA A 218 -28.28 4.27 -2.49
N ASN A 219 -26.97 4.01 -2.61
CA ASN A 219 -26.31 3.72 -3.87
C ASN A 219 -26.92 2.50 -4.58
N ARG A 220 -27.19 1.41 -3.85
CA ARG A 220 -27.85 0.21 -4.40
C ARG A 220 -29.26 0.50 -4.87
N ASN A 221 -30.04 1.24 -4.07
CA ASN A 221 -31.42 1.55 -4.41
C ASN A 221 -31.52 2.45 -5.64
N ALA A 222 -30.56 3.36 -5.82
CA ALA A 222 -30.50 4.23 -6.99
C ALA A 222 -30.11 3.46 -8.26
N ALA A 223 -29.06 2.64 -8.23
CA ALA A 223 -28.59 1.92 -9.42
C ALA A 223 -29.40 0.65 -9.73
N CYS A 224 -29.90 -0.02 -8.70
CA CYS A 224 -30.59 -1.31 -8.80
C CYS A 224 -31.91 -1.31 -8.01
N PRO A 225 -32.87 -0.41 -8.31
CA PRO A 225 -34.15 -0.36 -7.60
C PRO A 225 -34.93 -1.67 -7.73
N SER A 226 -35.84 -1.91 -6.79
CA SER A 226 -36.71 -3.10 -6.79
C SER A 226 -37.66 -3.15 -8.01
N SER A 227 -37.91 -2.00 -8.63
CA SER A 227 -38.75 -1.86 -9.84
C SER A 227 -38.16 -2.49 -11.10
N ILE A 228 -36.84 -2.68 -11.19
CA ILE A 228 -36.23 -3.31 -12.36
C ILE A 228 -36.47 -4.83 -12.29
N PRO A 229 -37.09 -5.44 -13.32
CA PRO A 229 -37.32 -6.88 -13.36
C PRO A 229 -36.02 -7.67 -13.24
N ARG A 230 -36.01 -8.68 -12.36
CA ARG A 230 -34.87 -9.58 -12.15
C ARG A 230 -35.25 -10.96 -12.72
N PRO A 231 -34.75 -11.35 -13.90
CA PRO A 231 -35.01 -12.67 -14.45
C PRO A 231 -34.52 -13.78 -13.51
N VAL A 232 -35.13 -14.96 -13.61
CA VAL A 232 -34.74 -16.13 -12.81
C VAL A 232 -33.24 -16.41 -12.98
N GLY A 233 -32.54 -16.59 -11.86
CA GLY A 233 -31.10 -16.87 -11.83
C GLY A 233 -30.20 -15.65 -12.05
N LYS A 234 -30.76 -14.44 -12.20
CA LYS A 234 -30.01 -13.19 -12.36
C LYS A 234 -30.20 -12.23 -11.19
N SER A 235 -29.20 -11.38 -10.96
CA SER A 235 -29.29 -10.25 -10.05
C SER A 235 -28.75 -8.99 -10.72
N CYS A 236 -29.18 -7.83 -10.22
CA CYS A 236 -28.72 -6.53 -10.68
C CYS A 236 -27.32 -6.28 -10.12
N ASP A 237 -26.34 -6.06 -11.00
CA ASP A 237 -25.01 -5.58 -10.70
C ASP A 237 -24.92 -4.08 -11.01
N GLU A 238 -24.13 -3.33 -10.25
CA GLU A 238 -24.01 -1.88 -10.36
C GLU A 238 -22.54 -1.41 -10.48
N TYR A 239 -22.30 -0.43 -11.34
CA TYR A 239 -21.01 0.26 -11.41
C TYR A 239 -21.16 1.78 -11.62
N PRO A 240 -20.45 2.65 -10.87
CA PRO A 240 -19.50 2.34 -9.79
C PRO A 240 -20.12 1.58 -8.61
N PHE A 241 -19.31 0.80 -7.91
CA PHE A 241 -19.79 -0.10 -6.84
C PHE A 241 -20.58 0.67 -5.78
N ALA A 242 -21.64 0.07 -5.22
CA ALA A 242 -22.39 0.71 -4.14
C ALA A 242 -21.56 1.04 -2.89
N SER A 243 -20.46 0.34 -2.65
CA SER A 243 -19.47 0.64 -1.61
C SER A 243 -18.45 1.71 -2.00
N THR A 244 -18.85 2.66 -2.84
CA THR A 244 -18.01 3.81 -3.23
C THR A 244 -18.79 5.12 -3.19
N TYR A 245 -18.08 6.23 -3.04
CA TYR A 245 -18.67 7.58 -3.10
C TYR A 245 -19.11 7.98 -4.53
N GLN A 246 -18.69 7.24 -5.54
CA GLN A 246 -19.11 7.40 -6.94
C GLN A 246 -20.35 6.55 -7.28
N GLY A 247 -20.94 5.86 -6.30
CA GLY A 247 -22.12 5.01 -6.48
C GLY A 247 -23.39 5.79 -6.86
N GLY A 248 -24.43 5.05 -7.23
CA GLY A 248 -25.58 5.58 -7.96
C GLY A 248 -26.39 6.69 -7.28
N SER A 249 -26.38 6.82 -5.93
CA SER A 249 -27.18 7.86 -5.26
C SER A 249 -26.49 9.23 -5.23
N LEU A 250 -25.17 9.27 -5.40
CA LEU A 250 -24.40 10.52 -5.47
C LEU A 250 -23.98 10.85 -6.91
N ASN A 251 -24.21 9.94 -7.85
CA ASN A 251 -23.68 10.05 -9.20
C ASN A 251 -24.69 9.52 -10.23
N PRO A 252 -25.28 10.37 -11.10
CA PRO A 252 -26.17 9.92 -12.17
C PRO A 252 -25.42 9.23 -13.33
N ASP A 253 -24.10 9.22 -13.32
CA ASP A 253 -23.24 8.52 -14.28
C ASP A 253 -22.85 7.12 -13.75
N HIS A 254 -23.86 6.25 -13.64
CA HIS A 254 -23.73 4.85 -13.23
C HIS A 254 -24.43 3.91 -14.23
N SER A 255 -24.06 2.64 -14.20
CA SER A 255 -24.62 1.57 -14.99
C SER A 255 -25.10 0.42 -14.12
N CYS A 256 -26.03 -0.36 -14.66
CA CYS A 256 -26.53 -1.56 -14.03
C CYS A 256 -26.83 -2.60 -15.10
N TYR A 257 -26.64 -3.87 -14.73
CA TYR A 257 -26.90 -4.97 -15.63
C TYR A 257 -27.30 -6.24 -14.89
N MET A 258 -28.19 -7.02 -15.50
CA MET A 258 -28.63 -8.30 -14.94
C MET A 258 -27.62 -9.41 -15.30
N VAL A 259 -26.74 -9.70 -14.35
CA VAL A 259 -25.72 -10.75 -14.42
C VAL A 259 -26.21 -12.03 -13.70
N PRO A 260 -25.59 -13.21 -13.91
CA PRO A 260 -25.89 -14.39 -13.11
C PRO A 260 -25.74 -14.11 -11.62
N ALA A 261 -26.76 -14.46 -10.81
CA ALA A 261 -26.82 -14.12 -9.40
C ALA A 261 -25.63 -14.67 -8.59
N THR A 262 -25.18 -15.88 -8.94
CA THR A 262 -24.00 -16.51 -8.36
C THR A 262 -22.74 -15.69 -8.62
N GLN A 263 -22.54 -15.19 -9.85
CA GLN A 263 -21.33 -14.42 -10.16
C GLN A 263 -21.29 -13.08 -9.41
N ASN A 264 -22.42 -12.39 -9.34
CA ASN A 264 -22.53 -11.13 -8.59
C ASN A 264 -22.25 -11.34 -7.08
N SER A 265 -22.84 -12.39 -6.51
CA SER A 265 -22.61 -12.75 -5.11
C SER A 265 -21.14 -13.10 -4.84
N LEU A 266 -20.52 -13.89 -5.73
CA LEU A 266 -19.13 -14.30 -5.58
C LEU A 266 -18.16 -13.14 -5.75
N GLU A 267 -18.37 -12.24 -6.72
CA GLU A 267 -17.55 -11.03 -6.89
C GLU A 267 -17.46 -10.25 -5.58
N GLY A 268 -18.61 -9.97 -4.95
CA GLY A 268 -18.64 -9.22 -3.71
C GLY A 268 -18.06 -9.99 -2.51
N SER A 269 -18.45 -11.26 -2.35
CA SER A 269 -18.15 -12.04 -1.14
C SER A 269 -16.77 -12.70 -1.13
N ARG A 270 -16.34 -13.26 -2.27
CA ARG A 270 -15.13 -14.09 -2.40
C ARG A 270 -13.94 -13.31 -2.95
N TYR A 271 -14.17 -12.23 -3.70
CA TYR A 271 -13.10 -11.48 -4.35
C TYR A 271 -12.92 -10.09 -3.75
N ARG A 272 -13.92 -9.20 -3.85
CA ARG A 272 -13.77 -7.80 -3.47
C ARG A 272 -13.63 -7.59 -1.97
N ARG A 273 -14.46 -8.24 -1.15
CA ARG A 273 -14.36 -8.13 0.32
C ARG A 273 -13.01 -8.63 0.84
N PRO A 274 -12.50 -9.82 0.44
CA PRO A 274 -11.15 -10.24 0.81
C PRO A 274 -10.05 -9.32 0.27
N TRP A 275 -10.19 -8.79 -0.95
CA TRP A 275 -9.23 -7.83 -1.50
C TRP A 275 -9.17 -6.53 -0.69
N TYR A 276 -10.32 -6.01 -0.26
CA TYR A 276 -10.38 -4.87 0.66
C TYR A 276 -9.64 -5.16 1.97
N ALA A 277 -9.79 -6.36 2.53
CA ALA A 277 -9.07 -6.76 3.74
C ALA A 277 -7.56 -6.91 3.51
N ALA A 278 -7.15 -7.56 2.42
CA ALA A 278 -5.75 -7.76 2.06
C ALA A 278 -4.99 -6.45 1.79
N ASN A 279 -5.68 -5.40 1.36
CA ASN A 279 -5.11 -4.07 1.14
C ASN A 279 -5.47 -3.06 2.25
N ARG A 280 -6.18 -3.53 3.29
CA ARG A 280 -6.76 -2.72 4.37
C ARG A 280 -7.38 -1.42 3.84
N VAL A 281 -8.19 -1.50 2.79
CA VAL A 281 -8.87 -0.35 2.19
C VAL A 281 -9.97 0.08 3.17
N LEU A 282 -9.98 1.30 3.67
CA LEU A 282 -10.99 1.81 4.60
C LEU A 282 -11.90 2.84 3.92
N ASP A 283 -12.82 3.42 4.70
CA ASP A 283 -13.56 4.60 4.30
C ASP A 283 -12.61 5.69 3.78
N LYS A 284 -12.97 6.31 2.67
CA LYS A 284 -12.20 7.34 1.94
C LYS A 284 -10.92 6.86 1.26
N ASP A 285 -10.52 5.60 1.41
CA ASP A 285 -9.40 5.09 0.64
C ASP A 285 -9.75 5.01 -0.84
N LYS A 286 -8.80 5.42 -1.66
CA LYS A 286 -8.89 5.35 -3.10
C LYS A 286 -8.39 4.02 -3.62
N PHE A 287 -8.98 3.55 -4.72
CA PHE A 287 -8.49 2.39 -5.46
C PHE A 287 -8.87 2.43 -6.94
N TRP A 288 -8.05 1.76 -7.73
CA TRP A 288 -8.33 1.48 -9.14
C TRP A 288 -9.05 0.15 -9.29
N VAL A 289 -9.77 -0.02 -10.40
CA VAL A 289 -10.32 -1.31 -10.82
C VAL A 289 -9.77 -1.62 -12.21
N ASN A 290 -9.08 -2.75 -12.33
CA ASN A 290 -8.55 -3.23 -13.58
C ASN A 290 -9.34 -4.46 -14.02
N VAL A 291 -9.86 -4.43 -15.24
CA VAL A 291 -10.53 -5.59 -15.83
C VAL A 291 -9.48 -6.45 -16.54
N VAL A 292 -9.27 -7.67 -16.06
CA VAL A 292 -8.35 -8.60 -16.71
C VAL A 292 -9.06 -9.22 -17.91
N LEU A 293 -8.54 -8.89 -19.10
CA LEU A 293 -9.05 -9.33 -20.40
C LEU A 293 -8.24 -10.52 -20.94
N PRO A 294 -8.82 -11.31 -21.88
CA PRO A 294 -8.05 -12.31 -22.61
C PRO A 294 -6.86 -11.65 -23.34
N ALA A 295 -5.71 -12.33 -23.34
CA ALA A 295 -4.55 -11.86 -24.07
C ALA A 295 -4.86 -11.74 -25.57
N GLY A 296 -4.49 -10.61 -26.18
CA GLY A 296 -4.69 -10.36 -27.60
C GLY A 296 -6.13 -10.02 -28.01
N ILE A 297 -7.07 -9.85 -27.07
CA ILE A 297 -8.44 -9.45 -27.43
C ILE A 297 -8.44 -8.10 -28.17
N THR A 298 -9.20 -8.05 -29.25
CA THR A 298 -9.36 -6.87 -30.09
C THR A 298 -10.45 -5.95 -29.56
N GLU A 299 -10.40 -4.68 -29.98
CA GLU A 299 -11.45 -3.70 -29.70
C GLU A 299 -12.82 -4.12 -30.25
N GLN A 300 -12.85 -4.81 -31.40
CA GLN A 300 -14.07 -5.36 -31.97
C GLN A 300 -14.67 -6.46 -31.09
N GLU A 301 -13.85 -7.38 -30.59
CA GLU A 301 -14.30 -8.44 -29.68
C GLU A 301 -14.80 -7.88 -28.34
N ILE A 302 -14.12 -6.84 -27.80
CA ILE A 302 -14.61 -6.14 -26.61
C ILE A 302 -15.98 -5.51 -26.88
N ALA A 303 -16.14 -4.80 -28.01
CA ALA A 303 -17.41 -4.20 -28.39
C ALA A 303 -18.52 -5.25 -28.55
N GLU A 304 -18.21 -6.40 -29.16
CA GLU A 304 -19.15 -7.51 -29.30
C GLU A 304 -19.55 -8.10 -27.95
N LYS A 305 -18.58 -8.39 -27.07
CA LYS A 305 -18.85 -8.93 -25.72
C LYS A 305 -19.66 -7.96 -24.88
N THR A 306 -19.51 -6.66 -25.10
CA THR A 306 -20.14 -5.63 -24.29
C THR A 306 -21.40 -5.01 -24.93
N ARG A 307 -21.84 -5.50 -26.10
CA ARG A 307 -22.97 -4.93 -26.86
C ARG A 307 -24.32 -4.90 -26.14
N ALA A 308 -24.52 -5.84 -25.21
CA ALA A 308 -25.79 -5.99 -24.48
C ALA A 308 -25.84 -5.11 -23.22
N PHE A 309 -24.70 -4.56 -22.79
CA PHE A 309 -24.61 -3.74 -21.61
C PHE A 309 -24.98 -2.30 -21.96
N VAL A 310 -25.73 -1.65 -21.07
CA VAL A 310 -26.25 -0.30 -21.26
C VAL A 310 -26.23 0.45 -19.92
N LYS A 311 -26.41 1.77 -19.99
CA LYS A 311 -26.62 2.61 -18.80
C LYS A 311 -27.95 2.22 -18.14
N CYS A 312 -28.07 2.37 -16.82
CA CYS A 312 -29.37 2.18 -16.17
C CYS A 312 -30.43 3.09 -16.78
N PRO A 313 -31.68 2.62 -16.89
CA PRO A 313 -32.82 3.51 -17.07
C PRO A 313 -32.86 4.48 -15.86
N GLY A 314 -32.91 5.78 -16.15
CA GLY A 314 -33.06 6.83 -15.14
C GLY A 314 -34.50 7.03 -14.70
#